data_AF-A0A3C1BHQ8-F1
#
_entry.id   AF-A0A3C1BHQ8-F1
#
_cell.length_a   1.000
_cell.length_b   1.000
_cell.length_c   1.000
_cell.angle_alpha   90.00
_cell.angle_beta   90.00
_cell.angle_gamma   90.00
#
_symmetry.space_group_name_H-M   'P 1'
#
loop_
_entity.id
_entity.type
_entity.pdbx_description
1 polymer ?
#
loop_
_entity_poly.entity_id
_entity_poly.type
_entity_poly.pdbx_seq_one_letter_code
_entity_poly.pdbx_strand_id
1 'polypeptide(L)'
;MALRDCGKIEVGKYKRTQGTEFARNVAMLSFYLVGVNTVDLFQVDPYKDGRISYDRAKTASRRTDNAFIPIKVEPEALSLVEKYRDPAGERVFCFYKMYRDHDGLTKALNTGLKHIAAYLKWIEGVTFIWMRYSWANIARNDCRIPVDDVAQGMNHSGNGHKVTDIYWSKGLAHY
;
A
#
# COMPACT_ATOMS: atom_id res chain seq x y z
N MET A 1 8.65 11.27 -9.52
CA MET A 1 7.52 11.03 -10.44
C MET A 1 6.44 10.31 -9.65
N ALA A 2 5.33 10.99 -9.37
CA ALA A 2 4.23 10.42 -8.60
C ALA A 2 3.24 9.73 -9.56
N LEU A 3 2.49 8.73 -9.07
CA LEU A 3 1.47 8.00 -9.84
C LEU A 3 0.42 8.91 -10.53
N ARG A 4 0.31 10.17 -10.09
CA ARG A 4 -0.56 11.21 -10.66
C ARG A 4 -0.06 11.81 -11.98
N ASP A 5 1.22 11.63 -12.32
CA ASP A 5 1.84 12.23 -13.51
C ASP A 5 1.60 11.40 -14.79
N CYS A 6 0.88 10.27 -14.69
CA CYS A 6 0.49 9.48 -15.85
C CYS A 6 -0.77 10.06 -16.52
N GLY A 7 -0.57 10.90 -17.53
CA GLY A 7 -1.61 11.35 -18.45
C GLY A 7 -2.35 10.20 -19.17
N LYS A 8 -3.43 10.54 -19.88
CA LYS A 8 -4.30 9.58 -20.59
C LYS A 8 -3.49 8.56 -21.38
N ILE A 9 -3.60 7.30 -20.97
CA ILE A 9 -2.84 6.17 -21.47
C ILE A 9 -3.50 5.63 -22.75
N GLU A 10 -2.79 5.68 -23.87
CA GLU A 10 -3.21 5.03 -25.12
C GLU A 10 -3.09 3.50 -25.02
N VAL A 11 -4.18 2.81 -25.40
CA VAL A 11 -4.37 1.37 -25.22
C VAL A 11 -3.60 0.59 -26.28
N GLY A 12 -2.28 0.54 -26.18
CA GLY A 12 -1.40 -0.24 -27.06
C GLY A 12 -1.12 -1.65 -26.53
N LYS A 13 -1.55 -2.68 -27.27
CA LYS A 13 -1.03 -4.06 -27.34
C LYS A 13 -0.85 -4.93 -26.07
N TYR A 14 -1.12 -4.46 -24.86
CA TYR A 14 -1.12 -5.28 -23.65
C TYR A 14 -2.56 -5.70 -23.30
N LYS A 15 -2.88 -7.00 -23.34
CA LYS A 15 -4.19 -7.49 -22.87
C LYS A 15 -4.31 -7.16 -21.39
N ARG A 16 -5.28 -6.32 -21.03
CA ARG A 16 -5.71 -6.04 -19.65
C ARG A 16 -6.14 -7.38 -19.02
N THR A 17 -5.22 -8.04 -18.30
CA THR A 17 -5.56 -9.27 -17.60
C THR A 17 -6.29 -8.93 -16.30
N GLN A 18 -7.19 -9.80 -15.85
CA GLN A 18 -7.87 -9.61 -14.56
C GLN A 18 -6.85 -9.48 -13.41
N GLY A 19 -5.72 -10.19 -13.48
CA GLY A 19 -4.63 -10.09 -12.50
C GLY A 19 -3.90 -8.75 -12.51
N THR A 20 -3.67 -8.14 -13.69
CA THR A 20 -3.08 -6.80 -13.80
C THR A 20 -4.02 -5.74 -13.19
N GLU A 21 -5.32 -5.82 -13.48
CA GLU A 21 -6.28 -4.89 -12.87
C GLU A 21 -6.37 -5.07 -11.35
N PHE A 22 -6.42 -6.32 -10.89
CA PHE A 22 -6.40 -6.63 -9.47
C PHE A 22 -5.19 -6.02 -8.76
N ALA A 23 -3.99 -6.22 -9.32
CA ALA A 23 -2.76 -5.64 -8.77
C ALA A 23 -2.80 -4.12 -8.72
N ARG A 24 -3.24 -3.45 -9.79
CA ARG A 24 -3.42 -1.98 -9.80
C ARG A 24 -4.34 -1.52 -8.68
N ASN A 25 -5.50 -2.15 -8.55
CA ASN A 25 -6.51 -1.73 -7.60
C ASN A 25 -6.04 -1.92 -6.16
N VAL A 26 -5.44 -3.07 -5.82
CA VAL A 26 -4.94 -3.33 -4.47
C VAL A 26 -3.72 -2.47 -4.14
N ALA A 27 -2.89 -2.13 -5.13
CA ALA A 27 -1.79 -1.18 -4.95
C ALA A 27 -2.30 0.23 -4.61
N MET A 28 -3.31 0.73 -5.33
CA MET A 28 -3.95 2.01 -5.02
C MET A 28 -4.67 1.98 -3.67
N LEU A 29 -5.33 0.86 -3.34
CA LEU A 29 -5.95 0.67 -2.02
C LEU A 29 -4.91 0.77 -0.90
N SER A 30 -3.77 0.08 -1.02
CA SER A 30 -2.66 0.20 -0.07
C SER A 30 -2.18 1.64 0.06
N PHE A 31 -1.98 2.33 -1.07
CA PHE A 31 -1.55 3.72 -1.07
C PHE A 31 -2.53 4.65 -0.33
N TYR A 32 -3.84 4.55 -0.62
CA TYR A 32 -4.85 5.37 0.06
C TYR A 32 -4.96 5.04 1.55
N LEU A 33 -4.68 3.80 1.93
CA LEU A 33 -4.63 3.36 3.31
C LEU A 33 -3.21 3.49 3.89
N VAL A 34 -2.53 4.62 3.64
CA VAL A 34 -1.26 4.95 4.31
C VAL A 34 -0.15 3.89 4.09
N GLY A 35 -0.18 3.22 2.95
CA GLY A 35 0.82 2.21 2.60
C GLY A 35 0.74 0.92 3.44
N VAL A 36 -0.47 0.48 3.80
CA VAL A 36 -0.66 -0.82 4.48
C VAL A 36 0.01 -1.94 3.68
N ASN A 37 0.76 -2.81 4.37
CA ASN A 37 1.45 -3.93 3.72
C ASN A 37 0.47 -5.06 3.37
N THR A 38 0.87 -5.96 2.46
CA THR A 38 0.04 -7.09 2.04
C THR A 38 -0.39 -8.00 3.18
N VAL A 39 0.51 -8.30 4.13
CA VAL A 39 0.18 -9.10 5.33
C VAL A 39 -0.93 -8.48 6.15
N ASP A 40 -0.87 -7.16 6.35
CA ASP A 40 -1.85 -6.42 7.13
C ASP A 40 -3.19 -6.33 6.36
N LEU A 41 -3.16 -6.04 5.05
CA LEU A 41 -4.36 -6.08 4.18
C LEU A 41 -5.02 -7.47 4.17
N PHE A 42 -4.23 -8.54 4.27
CA PHE A 42 -4.74 -9.90 4.25
C PHE A 42 -5.50 -10.24 5.53
N GLN A 43 -5.09 -9.69 6.67
CA GLN A 43 -5.56 -10.09 8.00
C GLN A 43 -6.38 -9.05 8.76
N VAL A 44 -6.54 -7.84 8.22
CA VAL A 44 -7.15 -6.73 8.95
C VAL A 44 -8.58 -7.03 9.39
N ASP A 45 -8.82 -6.76 10.67
CA ASP A 45 -10.08 -6.98 11.35
C ASP A 45 -11.20 -6.07 10.83
N PRO A 46 -12.47 -6.47 11.00
CA PRO A 46 -13.61 -5.81 10.37
C PRO A 46 -13.66 -4.29 10.56
N TYR A 47 -14.07 -3.63 9.48
CA TYR A 47 -14.23 -2.18 9.37
C TYR A 47 -15.27 -1.65 10.35
N LYS A 48 -14.92 -0.64 11.16
CA LYS A 48 -15.82 -0.03 12.15
C LYS A 48 -15.73 1.48 12.09
N ASP A 49 -16.88 2.16 12.12
CA ASP A 49 -17.00 3.61 12.27
C ASP A 49 -16.14 4.43 11.29
N GLY A 50 -16.11 4.04 10.02
CA GLY A 50 -15.34 4.77 9.01
C GLY A 50 -13.83 4.49 9.07
N ARG A 51 -13.40 3.55 9.90
CA ARG A 51 -11.99 3.27 10.20
C ARG A 51 -11.62 1.82 10.01
N ILE A 52 -10.43 1.64 9.47
CA ILE A 52 -9.71 0.36 9.43
C ILE A 52 -8.70 0.40 10.58
N SER A 53 -8.77 -0.57 11.49
CA SER A 53 -7.89 -0.64 12.66
C SER A 53 -7.22 -2.00 12.73
N TYR A 54 -5.91 -2.04 12.97
CA TYR A 54 -5.17 -3.30 13.03
C TYR A 54 -3.86 -3.18 13.81
N ASP A 55 -3.40 -4.32 14.34
CA ASP A 55 -2.06 -4.47 14.90
C ASP A 55 -1.08 -4.82 13.78
N ARG A 56 -0.06 -3.98 13.57
CA ARG A 56 0.87 -4.16 12.45
C ARG A 56 1.71 -5.42 12.61
N ALA A 57 1.52 -6.38 11.70
CA ALA A 57 2.10 -7.73 11.79
C ALA A 57 3.62 -7.74 12.03
N LYS A 58 4.35 -6.84 11.36
CA LYS A 58 5.82 -6.77 11.44
C LYS A 58 6.34 -6.42 12.84
N THR A 59 5.56 -5.70 13.64
CA THR A 59 6.04 -5.07 14.88
C THR A 59 5.18 -5.37 16.10
N ALA A 60 3.97 -5.89 15.93
CA ALA A 60 3.01 -6.12 17.00
C ALA A 60 3.57 -6.96 18.14
N SER A 61 4.23 -8.09 17.84
CA SER A 61 4.78 -8.99 18.86
C SER A 61 5.93 -8.42 19.70
N ARG A 62 6.49 -7.26 19.31
CA ARG A 62 7.65 -6.64 20.00
C ARG A 62 7.31 -5.32 20.68
N ARG A 63 6.08 -4.82 20.57
CA ARG A 63 5.67 -3.53 21.13
C ARG A 63 4.58 -3.73 22.17
N THR A 64 4.64 -2.97 23.26
CA THR A 64 3.67 -3.01 24.35
C THR A 64 2.30 -2.48 23.95
N ASP A 65 2.22 -1.66 22.90
CA ASP A 65 0.99 -1.13 22.31
C ASP A 65 0.49 -1.96 21.11
N ASN A 66 1.02 -3.17 20.93
CA ASN A 66 0.77 -4.08 19.80
C ASN A 66 1.02 -3.47 18.41
N ALA A 67 1.71 -2.33 18.31
CA ALA A 67 1.83 -1.60 17.06
C ALA A 67 0.45 -1.33 16.40
N PHE A 68 -0.53 -0.95 17.21
CA PHE A 68 -1.87 -0.61 16.75
C PHE A 68 -1.85 0.58 15.76
N ILE A 69 -2.65 0.49 14.69
CA ILE A 69 -2.79 1.51 13.65
C ILE A 69 -4.28 1.74 13.38
N PRO A 70 -4.81 2.94 13.68
CA PRO A 70 -6.12 3.37 13.19
C PRO A 70 -5.97 4.21 11.92
N ILE A 71 -6.65 3.82 10.84
CA ILE A 71 -6.68 4.53 9.56
C ILE A 71 -8.11 4.96 9.26
N LYS A 72 -8.34 6.26 9.10
CA LYS A 72 -9.59 6.79 8.54
C LYS A 72 -9.64 6.47 7.05
N VAL A 73 -10.74 5.90 6.59
CA VAL A 73 -10.95 5.66 5.17
C VAL A 73 -11.48 6.94 4.52
N GLU A 74 -10.66 7.52 3.65
CA GLU A 74 -11.04 8.71 2.88
C GLU A 74 -11.90 8.34 1.66
N PRO A 75 -12.72 9.27 1.12
CA PRO A 75 -13.64 9.00 0.02
C PRO A 75 -13.02 8.34 -1.22
N GLU A 76 -11.77 8.69 -1.54
CA GLU A 76 -11.02 8.16 -2.67
C GLU A 76 -10.76 6.65 -2.56
N ALA A 77 -10.69 6.12 -1.33
CA ALA A 77 -10.49 4.71 -1.06
C ALA A 77 -11.80 3.91 -1.11
N LEU A 78 -12.95 4.54 -0.86
CA LEU A 78 -14.23 3.86 -0.63
C LEU A 78 -14.60 2.90 -1.77
N SER A 79 -14.45 3.33 -3.02
CA SER A 79 -14.78 2.49 -4.18
C SER A 79 -13.99 1.17 -4.22
N LEU A 80 -12.72 1.21 -3.81
CA LEU A 80 -11.85 0.04 -3.74
C LEU A 80 -12.11 -0.78 -2.48
N VAL A 81 -12.41 -0.11 -1.36
CA VAL A 81 -12.78 -0.78 -0.11
C VAL A 81 -14.03 -1.62 -0.33
N GLU A 82 -15.08 -1.06 -0.92
CA GLU A 82 -16.32 -1.79 -1.20
C GLU A 82 -16.11 -2.90 -2.24
N LYS A 83 -15.30 -2.66 -3.28
CA LYS A 83 -15.02 -3.69 -4.31
C LYS A 83 -14.38 -4.96 -3.74
N TYR A 84 -13.54 -4.83 -2.72
CA TYR A 84 -12.84 -5.97 -2.10
C TYR A 84 -13.34 -6.31 -0.71
N ARG A 85 -14.45 -5.71 -0.27
CA ARG A 85 -15.05 -5.95 1.04
C ARG A 85 -15.34 -7.43 1.20
N ASP A 86 -15.02 -7.97 2.37
CA ASP A 86 -15.43 -9.32 2.71
C ASP A 86 -16.95 -9.38 2.95
N PRO A 87 -17.72 -10.11 2.13
CA PRO A 87 -19.17 -10.21 2.31
C PRO A 87 -19.57 -10.97 3.58
N ALA A 88 -18.69 -11.79 4.17
CA ALA A 88 -18.99 -12.47 5.44
C ALA A 88 -18.66 -11.60 6.67
N GLY A 89 -17.90 -10.52 6.49
CA GLY A 89 -17.50 -9.64 7.58
C GLY A 89 -16.53 -10.27 8.58
N GLU A 90 -15.81 -11.33 8.24
CA GLU A 90 -14.77 -11.91 9.11
C GLU A 90 -13.49 -11.05 9.08
N ARG A 91 -13.24 -10.35 7.97
CA ARG A 91 -12.15 -9.38 7.78
C ARG A 91 -12.66 -8.14 7.05
N VAL A 92 -11.82 -7.10 6.87
CA VAL A 92 -12.20 -5.99 5.96
C VAL A 92 -12.27 -6.48 4.53
N PHE A 93 -11.27 -7.24 4.08
CA PHE A 93 -11.11 -7.62 2.69
C PHE A 93 -11.20 -9.13 2.47
N CYS A 94 -11.79 -9.54 1.34
CA CYS A 94 -12.01 -10.94 0.98
C CYS A 94 -10.73 -11.69 0.52
N PHE A 95 -9.54 -11.09 0.64
CA PHE A 95 -8.31 -11.67 0.09
C PHE A 95 -7.94 -13.04 0.67
N TYR A 96 -8.30 -13.30 1.92
CA TYR A 96 -8.10 -14.60 2.57
C TYR A 96 -8.99 -15.72 2.01
N LYS A 97 -10.07 -15.37 1.29
CA LYS A 97 -10.88 -16.33 0.51
C LYS A 97 -10.33 -16.53 -0.90
N MET A 98 -9.57 -15.56 -1.41
CA MET A 98 -9.00 -15.59 -2.76
C MET A 98 -7.64 -16.30 -2.82
N TYR A 99 -6.87 -16.23 -1.73
CA TYR A 99 -5.52 -16.78 -1.65
C TYR A 99 -5.35 -17.57 -0.35
N ARG A 100 -4.56 -18.65 -0.42
CA ARG A 100 -4.24 -19.51 0.73
C ARG A 100 -3.62 -18.72 1.89
N ASP A 101 -2.72 -17.80 1.57
CA ASP A 101 -1.94 -17.02 2.52
C ASP A 101 -1.52 -15.67 1.93
N HIS A 102 -0.97 -14.81 2.78
CA HIS A 102 -0.50 -13.48 2.38
C HIS A 102 0.69 -13.51 1.40
N ASP A 103 1.48 -14.58 1.40
CA ASP A 103 2.61 -14.76 0.47
C ASP A 103 2.09 -15.01 -0.96
N GLY A 104 1.06 -15.84 -1.10
CA GLY A 104 0.35 -16.07 -2.35
C GLY A 104 -0.26 -14.79 -2.91
N LEU A 105 -0.93 -14.00 -2.06
CA LEU A 105 -1.42 -12.67 -2.42
C LEU A 105 -0.28 -11.77 -2.89
N THR A 106 0.81 -11.68 -2.12
CA THR A 106 1.97 -10.82 -2.43
C THR A 106 2.59 -11.18 -3.78
N LYS A 107 2.75 -12.48 -4.07
CA LYS A 107 3.26 -12.96 -5.36
C LYS A 107 2.34 -12.55 -6.51
N ALA A 108 1.02 -12.73 -6.38
CA ALA A 108 0.06 -12.34 -7.41
C ALA A 108 0.09 -10.83 -7.69
N LEU A 109 0.13 -10.01 -6.64
CA LEU A 109 0.22 -8.56 -6.75
C LEU A 109 1.52 -8.11 -7.42
N ASN A 110 2.67 -8.67 -7.03
CA ASN A 110 3.96 -8.34 -7.64
C ASN A 110 4.02 -8.74 -9.11
N THR A 111 3.44 -9.88 -9.50
CA THR A 111 3.35 -10.28 -10.92
C THR A 111 2.52 -9.29 -11.73
N GLY A 112 1.36 -8.87 -11.23
CA GLY A 112 0.55 -7.86 -11.90
C GLY A 112 1.25 -6.49 -11.99
N LEU A 113 1.93 -6.07 -10.92
CA LEU A 113 2.70 -4.82 -10.91
C LEU A 113 3.88 -4.84 -11.89
N LYS A 114 4.56 -5.99 -12.07
CA LYS A 114 5.59 -6.15 -13.10
C LYS A 114 5.05 -5.90 -14.50
N HIS A 115 3.85 -6.41 -14.80
CA HIS A 115 3.20 -6.14 -16.09
C HIS A 115 2.84 -4.67 -16.26
N ILE A 116 2.35 -4.00 -15.20
CA ILE A 116 2.06 -2.56 -15.24
C ILE A 116 3.35 -1.76 -15.48
N ALA A 117 4.42 -2.06 -14.76
CA ALA A 117 5.70 -1.38 -14.89
C ALA A 117 6.28 -1.54 -16.30
N ALA A 118 6.26 -2.76 -16.85
CA ALA A 118 6.70 -3.03 -18.22
C ALA A 118 5.88 -2.24 -19.25
N TYR A 119 4.56 -2.19 -19.07
CA TYR A 119 3.66 -1.44 -19.96
C TYR A 119 3.90 0.08 -19.90
N LEU A 120 4.09 0.62 -18.70
CA LEU A 120 4.37 2.05 -18.49
C LEU A 120 5.83 2.44 -18.80
N LYS A 121 6.67 1.47 -19.21
CA LYS A 121 8.12 1.64 -19.41
C LYS A 121 8.80 2.25 -18.18
N TRP A 122 8.37 1.82 -17.00
CA TRP A 122 8.90 2.24 -15.72
C TRP A 122 10.15 1.45 -15.32
N ILE A 123 10.81 1.92 -14.26
CA ILE A 123 11.97 1.26 -13.64
C ILE A 123 11.62 -0.20 -13.33
N GLU A 124 12.54 -1.10 -13.67
CA GLU A 124 12.42 -2.51 -13.32
C GLU A 124 12.42 -2.71 -11.80
N GLY A 125 11.73 -3.75 -11.30
CA GLY A 125 11.74 -4.09 -9.88
C GLY A 125 10.71 -3.36 -9.01
N VAL A 126 9.71 -2.71 -9.59
CA VAL A 126 8.52 -2.24 -8.84
C VAL A 126 7.85 -3.44 -8.17
N THR A 127 7.72 -3.35 -6.85
CA THR A 127 7.07 -4.34 -5.99
C THR A 127 6.05 -3.66 -5.09
N PHE A 128 5.18 -4.43 -4.44
CA PHE A 128 4.09 -3.88 -3.66
C PHE A 128 4.52 -2.93 -2.54
N ILE A 129 5.68 -3.14 -1.93
CA ILE A 129 6.23 -2.26 -0.87
C ILE A 129 6.46 -0.81 -1.36
N TRP A 130 6.57 -0.61 -2.67
CA TRP A 130 6.68 0.72 -3.25
C TRP A 130 5.46 1.58 -2.95
N MET A 131 4.27 1.02 -2.73
CA MET A 131 3.09 1.82 -2.34
C MET A 131 3.31 2.52 -1.00
N ARG A 132 3.95 1.83 -0.05
CA ARG A 132 4.35 2.41 1.24
C ARG A 132 5.42 3.48 1.07
N TYR A 133 6.41 3.24 0.22
CA TYR A 133 7.47 4.21 -0.06
C TYR A 133 6.93 5.45 -0.77
N SER A 134 6.04 5.27 -1.75
CA SER A 134 5.36 6.33 -2.46
C SER A 134 4.51 7.18 -1.52
N TRP A 135 3.73 6.56 -0.62
CA TRP A 135 2.94 7.32 0.35
C TRP A 135 3.83 8.19 1.23
N ALA A 136 4.88 7.62 1.83
CA ALA A 136 5.81 8.33 2.69
C ALA A 136 6.53 9.47 1.96
N ASN A 137 7.02 9.20 0.75
CA ASN A 137 7.73 10.18 -0.05
C ASN A 137 6.83 11.31 -0.52
N ILE A 138 5.59 11.03 -0.94
CA ILE A 138 4.63 12.06 -1.34
C ILE A 138 4.23 12.90 -0.13
N ALA A 139 3.88 12.27 1.00
CA ALA A 139 3.56 12.96 2.25
C ALA A 139 4.69 13.93 2.67
N ARG A 140 5.94 13.45 2.64
CA ARG A 140 7.09 14.23 3.05
C ARG A 140 7.50 15.31 2.05
N ASN A 141 7.60 14.97 0.77
CA ASN A 141 8.23 15.82 -0.24
C ASN A 141 7.22 16.73 -0.94
N ASP A 142 6.02 16.23 -1.22
CA ASP A 142 5.03 16.97 -2.00
C ASP A 142 4.07 17.71 -1.06
N CYS A 143 3.65 17.05 0.03
CA CYS A 143 2.73 17.64 1.02
C CYS A 143 3.46 18.35 2.18
N ARG A 144 4.80 18.27 2.24
CA ARG A 144 5.64 18.91 3.27
C ARG A 144 5.26 18.54 4.71
N ILE A 145 4.69 17.35 4.91
CA ILE A 145 4.34 16.84 6.24
C ILE A 145 5.64 16.61 7.03
N PRO A 146 5.71 17.02 8.32
CA PRO A 146 6.86 16.77 9.17
C PRO A 146 7.25 15.29 9.20
N VAL A 147 8.55 15.02 9.27
CA VAL A 147 9.07 13.64 9.20
C VAL A 147 8.53 12.78 10.35
N ASP A 148 8.37 13.37 11.53
CA ASP A 148 7.86 12.68 12.71
C ASP A 148 6.39 12.30 12.54
N ASP A 149 5.59 13.16 11.91
CA ASP A 149 4.19 12.88 11.59
C ASP A 149 4.07 11.78 10.52
N VAL A 150 4.94 11.79 9.50
CA VAL A 150 5.01 10.70 8.50
C VAL A 150 5.41 9.39 9.18
N ALA A 151 6.41 9.42 10.06
CA ALA A 151 6.85 8.25 10.81
C ALA A 151 5.74 7.71 11.73
N GLN A 152 4.99 8.61 12.38
CA GLN A 152 3.83 8.26 13.20
C GLN A 152 2.74 7.60 12.34
N GLY A 153 2.40 8.18 11.18
CA GLY A 153 1.42 7.60 10.25
C GLY A 153 1.80 6.20 9.74
N MET A 154 3.09 5.93 9.57
CA MET A 154 3.61 4.60 9.19
C MET A 154 3.78 3.64 10.38
N ASN A 155 3.47 4.13 11.59
CA ASN A 155 3.66 3.48 12.87
C ASN A 155 5.10 2.98 13.10
N HIS A 156 6.07 3.83 12.79
CA HIS A 156 7.47 3.60 13.12
C HIS A 156 7.72 4.04 14.57
N SER A 157 8.17 3.11 15.43
CA SER A 157 8.53 3.42 16.81
C SER A 157 9.78 4.29 16.84
N GLY A 158 9.67 5.49 17.40
CA GLY A 158 10.78 6.42 17.60
C GLY A 158 11.74 5.92 18.67
N ASN A 159 12.77 5.18 18.26
CA ASN A 159 14.08 5.30 18.89
C ASN A 159 14.93 6.03 17.87
N GLY A 160 15.35 7.25 18.21
CA GLY A 160 15.93 8.25 17.32
C GLY A 160 16.76 7.69 16.16
N HIS A 161 16.49 8.19 14.96
CA HIS A 161 17.42 8.22 13.84
C HIS A 161 17.98 6.87 13.34
N LYS A 162 17.18 5.79 13.24
CA LYS A 162 17.67 4.57 12.53
C LYS A 162 16.72 3.91 11.52
N VAL A 163 15.42 4.21 11.51
CA VAL A 163 14.50 3.69 10.46
C VAL A 163 14.15 4.75 9.42
N THR A 164 14.30 6.03 9.75
CA THR A 164 14.08 7.16 8.83
C THR A 164 15.24 7.38 7.84
N ASP A 165 16.44 6.90 8.16
CA ASP A 165 17.65 7.15 7.34
C ASP A 165 17.73 6.26 6.09
N ILE A 166 17.01 5.13 6.05
CA ILE A 166 16.96 4.27 4.85
C ILE A 166 16.22 4.96 3.68
N TYR A 167 15.38 5.95 3.98
CA TYR A 167 14.64 6.71 2.96
C TYR A 167 15.46 7.85 2.32
N TRP A 168 16.67 8.12 2.81
CA TRP A 168 17.37 9.37 2.51
C TRP A 168 18.54 9.27 1.50
N SER A 169 18.95 8.11 1.00
CA SER A 169 20.07 8.07 0.04
C SER A 169 19.69 7.61 -1.37
N LYS A 170 19.64 8.62 -2.26
CA LYS A 170 19.82 8.63 -3.72
C LYS A 170 18.58 8.52 -4.63
N GLY A 171 18.10 9.69 -5.06
CA GLY A 171 17.96 10.00 -6.50
C GLY A 171 16.68 9.59 -7.22
N LEU A 172 15.65 10.43 -7.13
CA LEU A 172 14.64 10.59 -8.21
C LEU A 172 14.58 12.05 -8.69
N ALA A 173 15.71 12.74 -8.59
CA ALA A 173 15.99 13.94 -9.36
C ALA A 173 16.89 13.53 -10.52
N HIS A 174 16.54 14.03 -11.70
CA HIS A 174 17.09 13.78 -13.03
C HIS A 174 16.40 12.66 -13.83
N TYR A 175 16.09 13.07 -15.07
CA TYR A 175 15.68 12.30 -16.24
C TYR A 175 16.24 10.89 -16.30
#